data_AF-A0A353X292-F1
#
_entry.id   AF-A0A353X292-F1
#
_cell.length_a   1.000
_cell.length_b   1.000
_cell.length_c   1.000
_cell.angle_alpha   90.00
_cell.angle_beta   90.00
_cell.angle_gamma   90.00
#
_symmetry.space_group_name_H-M   'P 1'
#
loop_
_entity.id
_entity.type
_entity.pdbx_description
1 polymer ?
#
loop_
_entity_poly.entity_id
_entity_poly.type
_entity_poly.pdbx_seq_one_letter_code
_entity_poly.pdbx_strand_id
1 'polypeptide(L)'
;MTRLIHISLLLIALAGCATSNDEARIIVDQAIKAHGGDQFDHMVLEFDFRDRHYIAERKDGVFQYHRIWRDSTGQYHDIVSNEGFTRILNGDTVNLSDKDQQKYSNSVNSVIYFALLPYGLNDKAVNKFVEGIVMIDGEPYFQVKVTFDEEGGGQDYEDEFMYWFHTETAKLDYLAYLYHVNEGGIRFRVVTNRHLAAGLLLNDYDNYKVEDLNTPLDQLPQMYEQGKLEKLSEIDLKNVVLK
;
A
#
# COMPACT_ATOMS: atom_id res chain seq x y z
N MET A 1 -20.77 -64.15 -30.99
CA MET A 1 -19.76 -63.30 -30.33
C MET A 1 -20.12 -61.85 -30.58
N THR A 2 -20.94 -61.26 -29.71
CA THR A 2 -21.41 -59.87 -29.82
C THR A 2 -20.72 -59.07 -28.72
N ARG A 3 -19.80 -58.18 -29.09
CA ARG A 3 -19.10 -57.29 -28.14
C ARG A 3 -19.98 -56.07 -27.86
N LEU A 4 -20.43 -55.92 -26.61
CA LEU A 4 -21.03 -54.69 -26.10
C LEU A 4 -19.92 -53.63 -25.96
N ILE A 5 -20.08 -52.50 -26.66
CA ILE A 5 -19.24 -51.31 -26.48
C ILE A 5 -19.84 -50.51 -25.31
N HIS A 6 -19.14 -50.46 -24.18
CA HIS A 6 -19.49 -49.61 -23.05
C HIS A 6 -19.00 -48.20 -23.33
N ILE A 7 -19.92 -47.30 -23.69
CA ILE A 7 -19.64 -45.86 -23.75
C ILE A 7 -19.62 -45.35 -22.31
N SER A 8 -18.42 -45.18 -21.76
CA SER A 8 -18.23 -44.48 -20.49
C SER A 8 -18.39 -42.99 -20.74
N LEU A 9 -19.47 -42.41 -20.22
CA LEU A 9 -19.70 -40.97 -20.21
C LEU A 9 -18.76 -40.34 -19.16
N LEU A 10 -17.67 -39.74 -19.64
CA LEU A 10 -16.74 -39.00 -18.79
C LEU A 10 -17.42 -37.69 -18.37
N LEU A 11 -17.89 -37.63 -17.12
CA LEU A 11 -18.36 -36.41 -16.49
C LEU A 11 -17.14 -35.47 -16.31
N ILE A 12 -17.02 -34.47 -17.16
CA ILE A 12 -16.07 -33.38 -16.97
C ILE A 12 -16.65 -32.48 -15.89
N ALA A 13 -16.18 -32.65 -14.65
CA ALA A 13 -16.41 -31.69 -13.59
C ALA A 13 -15.64 -30.41 -13.92
N LEU A 14 -16.34 -29.37 -14.36
CA LEU A 14 -15.82 -28.01 -14.40
C LEU A 14 -15.58 -27.55 -12.96
N ALA A 15 -14.33 -27.68 -12.50
CA ALA A 15 -13.86 -27.03 -11.28
C ALA A 15 -13.78 -25.51 -11.56
N GLY A 16 -14.89 -24.81 -11.40
CA GLY A 16 -14.91 -23.36 -11.32
C GLY A 16 -14.53 -22.93 -9.90
N CYS A 17 -13.24 -22.65 -9.67
CA CYS A 17 -12.78 -21.87 -8.50
C CYS A 17 -11.34 -21.39 -8.72
N ALA A 18 -11.18 -20.26 -9.40
CA ALA A 18 -9.90 -19.52 -9.48
C ALA A 18 -10.08 -18.02 -9.80
N THR A 19 -11.31 -17.51 -9.89
CA THR A 19 -11.59 -16.23 -10.56
C THR A 19 -11.31 -14.99 -9.72
N SER A 20 -11.32 -15.06 -8.38
CA SER A 20 -11.23 -13.86 -7.54
C SER A 20 -9.83 -13.24 -7.45
N ASN A 21 -8.77 -14.07 -7.39
CA ASN A 21 -7.41 -13.55 -7.25
C ASN A 21 -6.86 -13.02 -8.59
N ASP A 22 -7.17 -13.69 -9.70
CA ASP A 22 -6.75 -13.24 -11.03
C ASP A 22 -7.40 -11.90 -11.42
N GLU A 23 -8.67 -11.69 -11.09
CA GLU A 23 -9.35 -10.41 -11.33
C GLU A 23 -8.75 -9.28 -10.49
N ALA A 24 -8.54 -9.52 -9.19
CA ALA A 24 -7.92 -8.54 -8.30
C ALA A 24 -6.52 -8.15 -8.76
N ARG A 25 -5.74 -9.13 -9.23
CA ARG A 25 -4.42 -8.89 -9.81
C ARG A 25 -4.49 -8.00 -11.05
N ILE A 26 -5.42 -8.25 -11.97
CA ILE A 26 -5.57 -7.43 -13.18
C ILE A 26 -5.90 -5.97 -12.83
N ILE A 27 -6.79 -5.73 -11.86
CA ILE A 27 -7.15 -4.38 -11.42
C ILE A 27 -5.94 -3.67 -10.82
N VAL A 28 -5.19 -4.35 -9.94
CA VAL A 28 -3.98 -3.78 -9.34
C VAL A 28 -2.88 -3.55 -10.38
N ASP A 29 -2.67 -4.45 -11.33
CA ASP A 29 -1.70 -4.28 -12.42
C ASP A 29 -2.03 -3.05 -13.28
N GLN A 30 -3.31 -2.84 -13.60
CA GLN A 30 -3.78 -1.63 -14.29
C GLN A 30 -3.53 -0.38 -13.46
N ALA A 31 -3.76 -0.45 -12.15
CA ALA A 31 -3.52 0.66 -11.26
C ALA A 31 -2.02 1.00 -11.17
N ILE A 32 -1.14 0.01 -11.03
CA ILE A 32 0.32 0.21 -11.03
C ILE A 32 0.76 0.87 -12.34
N LYS A 33 0.25 0.38 -13.48
CA LYS A 33 0.51 0.99 -14.78
C LYS A 33 0.04 2.45 -14.86
N ALA A 34 -1.12 2.77 -14.29
CA ALA A 34 -1.65 4.14 -14.25
C ALA A 34 -0.83 5.09 -13.36
N HIS A 35 -0.01 4.56 -12.43
CA HIS A 35 0.79 5.36 -11.50
C HIS A 35 2.29 5.41 -11.81
N GLY A 36 2.75 4.78 -12.89
CA GLY A 36 4.16 4.82 -13.31
C GLY A 36 4.67 3.50 -13.90
N GLY A 37 3.97 2.39 -13.64
CA GLY A 37 4.33 1.07 -14.16
C GLY A 37 5.76 0.68 -13.79
N ASP A 38 6.51 0.23 -14.79
CA ASP A 38 7.89 -0.26 -14.63
C ASP A 38 8.86 0.81 -14.07
N GLN A 39 8.50 2.10 -14.06
CA GLN A 39 9.33 3.15 -13.42
C GLN A 39 9.54 2.90 -11.92
N PHE A 40 8.61 2.23 -11.23
CA PHE A 40 8.79 1.88 -9.82
C PHE A 40 9.95 0.89 -9.59
N ASP A 41 10.36 0.13 -10.60
CA ASP A 41 11.48 -0.81 -10.50
C ASP A 41 12.84 -0.14 -10.70
N HIS A 42 12.85 1.06 -11.31
CA HIS A 42 14.05 1.83 -11.65
C HIS A 42 13.85 3.31 -11.36
N MET A 43 14.08 3.71 -10.11
CA MET A 43 13.90 5.11 -9.71
C MET A 43 14.81 5.53 -8.56
N VAL A 44 15.09 6.84 -8.53
CA VAL A 44 15.52 7.55 -7.34
C VAL A 44 14.50 8.66 -7.10
N LEU A 45 13.57 8.40 -6.18
CA LEU A 45 12.53 9.34 -5.79
C LEU A 45 12.95 10.06 -4.51
N GLU A 46 12.88 11.38 -4.49
CA GLU A 46 13.08 12.22 -3.32
C GLU A 46 11.81 13.00 -3.01
N PHE A 47 11.50 13.13 -1.73
CA PHE A 47 10.41 13.97 -1.26
C PHE A 47 10.60 14.33 0.22
N ASP A 48 9.98 15.42 0.63
CA ASP A 48 9.84 15.79 2.03
C ASP A 48 8.47 15.36 2.53
N PHE A 49 8.45 14.78 3.73
CA PHE A 49 7.21 14.44 4.43
C PHE A 49 7.33 14.88 5.89
N ARG A 50 6.45 15.80 6.29
CA ARG A 50 6.53 16.50 7.58
C ARG A 50 7.88 17.22 7.73
N ASP A 51 8.64 16.90 8.77
CA ASP A 51 9.92 17.52 9.14
C ASP A 51 11.14 16.70 8.65
N ARG A 52 10.94 15.79 7.69
CA ARG A 52 11.97 14.83 7.27
C ARG A 52 12.06 14.71 5.76
N HIS A 53 13.27 14.47 5.30
CA HIS A 53 13.59 14.19 3.90
C HIS A 53 13.67 12.68 3.69
N TYR A 54 13.06 12.20 2.60
CA TYR A 54 13.02 10.80 2.22
C TYR A 54 13.60 10.59 0.83
N ILE A 55 14.30 9.47 0.67
CA ILE A 55 14.82 9.01 -0.62
C ILE A 55 14.42 7.54 -0.77
N ALA A 56 13.79 7.19 -1.89
CA ALA A 56 13.50 5.82 -2.26
C ALA A 56 14.27 5.47 -3.54
N GLU A 57 15.29 4.62 -3.40
CA GLU A 57 16.10 4.11 -4.49
C GLU A 57 15.66 2.67 -4.79
N ARG A 58 15.35 2.38 -6.07
CA ARG A 58 15.00 1.04 -6.54
C ARG A 58 15.67 0.73 -7.86
N LYS A 59 16.18 -0.50 -7.97
CA LYS A 59 16.78 -1.06 -9.18
C LYS A 59 16.62 -2.57 -9.19
N ASP A 60 15.69 -3.10 -9.99
CA ASP A 60 15.53 -4.54 -10.24
C ASP A 60 15.44 -5.38 -8.95
N GLY A 61 14.61 -4.96 -7.99
CA GLY A 61 14.41 -5.64 -6.70
C GLY A 61 15.44 -5.30 -5.61
N VAL A 62 16.54 -4.62 -5.96
CA VAL A 62 17.42 -3.96 -4.98
C VAL A 62 16.81 -2.63 -4.60
N PHE A 63 16.66 -2.37 -3.31
CA PHE A 63 16.16 -1.10 -2.81
C PHE A 63 17.01 -0.54 -1.67
N GLN A 64 17.02 0.78 -1.58
CA GLN A 64 17.58 1.51 -0.45
C GLN A 64 16.74 2.74 -0.15
N TYR A 65 16.31 2.83 1.09
CA TYR A 65 15.35 3.79 1.58
C TYR A 65 15.97 4.62 2.69
N HIS A 66 15.87 5.93 2.53
CA HIS A 66 16.48 6.88 3.43
C HIS A 66 15.45 7.73 4.14
N ARG A 67 15.74 8.05 5.40
CA ARG A 67 15.07 9.12 6.14
C ARG A 67 16.10 9.98 6.83
N ILE A 68 16.11 11.26 6.51
CA ILE A 68 17.11 12.23 6.97
C ILE A 68 16.40 13.38 7.68
N TRP A 69 16.86 13.72 8.87
CA TRP A 69 16.35 14.87 9.63
C TRP A 69 17.40 15.39 10.61
N ARG A 70 17.12 16.55 11.21
CA ARG A 70 17.96 17.15 12.24
C ARG A 70 17.10 17.64 13.40
N ASP A 71 17.55 17.38 14.62
CA ASP A 71 16.95 17.93 15.83
C ASP A 71 18.04 18.48 16.77
N SER A 72 17.66 18.80 18.02
CA SER A 72 18.57 19.33 19.05
C SER A 72 19.75 18.43 19.41
N THR A 73 19.68 17.14 19.09
CA THR A 73 20.69 16.12 19.43
C THR A 73 21.63 15.81 18.27
N GLY A 74 21.26 16.15 17.04
CA GLY A 74 22.15 15.98 15.88
C GLY A 74 21.42 15.78 14.56
N GLN A 75 22.19 15.40 13.56
CA GLN A 75 21.70 15.00 12.25
C GLN A 75 21.57 13.48 12.21
N TYR A 76 20.36 13.01 11.92
CA TYR A 76 20.03 11.60 11.78
C TYR A 76 19.91 11.22 10.31
N HIS A 77 20.35 10.01 10.01
CA HIS A 77 20.16 9.36 8.72
C HIS A 77 19.87 7.89 8.96
N ASP A 78 18.63 7.51 8.73
CA ASP A 78 18.19 6.12 8.74
C ASP A 78 18.25 5.57 7.32
N ILE A 79 18.70 4.32 7.20
CA ILE A 79 18.83 3.59 5.95
C ILE A 79 18.17 2.21 6.14
N VAL A 80 17.18 1.89 5.31
CA VAL A 80 16.60 0.55 5.19
C VAL A 80 16.95 0.01 3.80
N SER A 81 17.48 -1.19 3.72
CA SER A 81 17.74 -1.87 2.44
C SER A 81 17.38 -3.35 2.53
N ASN A 82 17.60 -4.10 1.44
CA ASN A 82 17.52 -5.55 1.47
C ASN A 82 18.46 -6.20 2.51
N GLU A 83 19.50 -5.48 2.98
CA GLU A 83 20.51 -5.98 3.93
C GLU A 83 20.16 -5.68 5.40
N GLY A 84 19.17 -4.82 5.66
CA GLY A 84 18.71 -4.49 7.00
C GLY A 84 18.60 -3.00 7.26
N PHE A 85 18.75 -2.61 8.53
CA PHE A 85 18.60 -1.24 9.00
C PHE A 85 19.93 -0.69 9.54
N THR A 86 20.26 0.55 9.19
CA THR A 86 21.37 1.29 9.78
C THR A 86 20.92 2.70 10.17
N ARG A 87 21.33 3.16 11.36
CA ARG A 87 21.22 4.56 11.77
C ARG A 87 22.60 5.20 11.86
N ILE A 88 22.72 6.37 11.26
CA ILE A 88 23.88 7.25 11.37
C ILE A 88 23.45 8.50 12.15
N LEU A 89 24.23 8.88 13.17
CA LEU A 89 24.06 10.11 13.95
C LEU A 89 25.35 10.94 13.85
N ASN A 90 25.25 12.14 13.30
CA ASN A 90 26.38 13.06 13.09
C ASN A 90 27.55 12.43 12.31
N GLY A 91 27.27 11.47 11.43
CA GLY A 91 28.27 10.77 10.60
C GLY A 91 28.73 9.43 11.15
N ASP A 92 28.43 9.11 12.42
CA ASP A 92 28.82 7.86 13.05
C ASP A 92 27.65 6.86 13.09
N THR A 93 27.93 5.59 12.79
CA THR A 93 26.94 4.51 12.92
C THR A 93 26.59 4.29 14.39
N VAL A 94 25.30 4.26 14.69
CA VAL A 94 24.78 4.04 16.04
C VAL A 94 24.47 2.56 16.25
N ASN A 95 25.01 1.97 17.32
CA ASN A 95 24.63 0.63 17.73
C ASN A 95 23.26 0.68 18.43
N LEU A 96 22.28 -0.07 17.90
CA LEU A 96 20.90 -0.07 18.37
C LEU A 96 20.49 -1.47 18.81
N SER A 97 19.57 -1.54 19.77
CA SER A 97 18.91 -2.80 20.10
C SER A 97 18.13 -3.33 18.90
N ASP A 98 17.96 -4.65 18.77
CA ASP A 98 17.17 -5.26 17.69
C ASP A 98 15.75 -4.69 17.63
N LYS A 99 15.16 -4.42 18.81
CA LYS A 99 13.86 -3.78 18.96
C LYS A 99 13.83 -2.38 18.31
N ASP A 100 14.86 -1.57 18.55
CA ASP A 100 14.94 -0.23 17.98
C ASP A 100 15.21 -0.27 16.48
N GLN A 101 16.06 -1.20 16.01
CA GLN A 101 16.30 -1.40 14.59
C GLN A 101 14.99 -1.75 13.86
N GLN A 102 14.21 -2.70 14.39
CA GLN A 102 12.93 -3.08 13.82
C GLN A 102 11.93 -1.92 13.83
N LYS A 103 11.78 -1.22 14.97
CA LYS A 103 10.88 -0.07 15.09
C LYS A 103 11.20 1.03 14.08
N TYR A 104 12.48 1.39 13.95
CA TYR A 104 12.87 2.46 13.04
C TYR A 104 12.81 2.03 11.58
N SER A 105 13.17 0.79 11.27
CA SER A 105 13.01 0.19 9.95
C SER A 105 11.57 0.25 9.48
N ASN A 106 10.63 -0.27 10.30
CA ASN A 106 9.20 -0.24 10.00
C ASN A 106 8.72 1.19 9.77
N SER A 107 9.15 2.14 10.59
CA SER A 107 8.75 3.54 10.46
C SER A 107 9.24 4.22 9.16
N VAL A 108 10.40 3.82 8.62
CA VAL A 108 10.88 4.30 7.31
C VAL A 108 10.11 3.59 6.19
N ASN A 109 9.99 2.26 6.29
CA ASN A 109 9.33 1.43 5.29
C ASN A 109 7.87 1.84 5.10
N SER A 110 7.09 2.05 6.16
CA SER A 110 5.68 2.42 6.05
C SER A 110 5.48 3.73 5.28
N VAL A 111 6.29 4.76 5.52
CA VAL A 111 6.15 6.05 4.81
C VAL A 111 6.39 5.87 3.32
N ILE A 112 7.44 5.14 2.95
CA ILE A 112 7.78 4.91 1.54
C ILE A 112 6.76 3.97 0.88
N TYR A 113 6.33 2.91 1.57
CA TYR A 113 5.29 2.00 1.07
C TYR A 113 4.01 2.76 0.70
N PHE A 114 3.52 3.63 1.60
CA PHE A 114 2.34 4.45 1.32
C PHE A 114 2.58 5.48 0.21
N ALA A 115 3.77 6.09 0.14
CA ALA A 115 4.10 7.04 -0.92
C ALA A 115 4.11 6.37 -2.30
N LEU A 116 4.53 5.09 -2.38
CA LEU A 116 4.66 4.33 -3.61
C LEU A 116 3.40 3.53 -3.99
N LEU A 117 2.29 3.67 -3.27
CA LEU A 117 1.06 2.99 -3.68
C LEU A 117 0.64 3.38 -5.10
N PRO A 118 0.14 2.42 -5.91
CA PRO A 118 -0.23 1.05 -5.54
C PRO A 118 0.86 -0.01 -5.78
N TYR A 119 2.13 0.37 -6.00
CA TYR A 119 3.19 -0.54 -6.41
C TYR A 119 3.38 -1.76 -5.48
N GLY A 120 3.50 -1.52 -4.18
CA GLY A 120 3.71 -2.56 -3.17
C GLY A 120 2.55 -3.54 -3.02
N LEU A 121 1.42 -3.32 -3.71
CA LEU A 121 0.34 -4.30 -3.72
C LEU A 121 0.70 -5.54 -4.53
N ASN A 122 1.70 -5.52 -5.42
CA ASN A 122 2.16 -6.73 -6.12
C ASN A 122 3.23 -7.53 -5.37
N ASP A 123 3.53 -7.18 -4.12
CA ASP A 123 4.47 -7.93 -3.31
C ASP A 123 3.96 -9.36 -3.04
N LYS A 124 4.90 -10.31 -2.92
CA LYS A 124 4.59 -11.74 -2.85
C LYS A 124 3.69 -12.12 -1.67
N ALA A 125 3.80 -11.42 -0.54
CA ALA A 125 3.02 -11.69 0.66
C ALA A 125 1.61 -11.05 0.63
N VAL A 126 1.23 -10.40 -0.48
CA VAL A 126 -0.03 -9.67 -0.60
C VAL A 126 -1.10 -10.56 -1.22
N ASN A 127 -2.18 -10.79 -0.47
CA ASN A 127 -3.39 -11.46 -0.93
C ASN A 127 -4.45 -10.42 -1.28
N LYS A 128 -5.18 -10.62 -2.39
CA LYS A 128 -6.13 -9.63 -2.91
C LYS A 128 -7.46 -10.26 -3.28
N PHE A 129 -8.54 -9.53 -3.02
CA PHE A 129 -9.90 -9.98 -3.30
C PHE A 129 -10.74 -8.81 -3.82
N VAL A 130 -11.39 -8.98 -4.96
CA VAL A 130 -12.37 -8.01 -5.46
C VAL A 130 -13.69 -8.25 -4.73
N GLU A 131 -14.23 -7.21 -4.10
CA GLU A 131 -15.52 -7.29 -3.41
C GLU A 131 -16.68 -6.76 -4.28
N GLY A 132 -16.36 -5.97 -5.31
CA GLY A 132 -17.31 -5.50 -6.31
C GLY A 132 -16.99 -4.10 -6.82
N ILE A 133 -18.02 -3.43 -7.33
CA ILE A 133 -17.97 -2.02 -7.73
C ILE A 133 -18.90 -1.24 -6.81
N VAL A 134 -18.43 -0.11 -6.30
CA VAL A 134 -19.21 0.84 -5.50
C VAL A 134 -19.18 2.23 -6.12
N MET A 135 -20.17 3.05 -5.79
CA MET A 135 -20.19 4.46 -6.17
C MET A 135 -19.67 5.30 -5.02
N ILE A 136 -18.73 6.19 -5.28
CA ILE A 136 -18.21 7.16 -4.30
C ILE A 136 -18.22 8.52 -5.01
N ASP A 137 -18.93 9.50 -4.44
CA ASP A 137 -19.17 10.83 -5.01
C ASP A 137 -19.72 10.80 -6.44
N GLY A 138 -20.52 9.77 -6.75
CA GLY A 138 -21.15 9.60 -8.07
C GLY A 138 -20.26 8.92 -9.13
N GLU A 139 -19.02 8.55 -8.79
CA GLU A 139 -18.08 7.87 -9.68
C GLU A 139 -17.89 6.38 -9.31
N PRO A 140 -17.66 5.48 -10.28
CA PRO A 140 -17.52 4.04 -10.04
C PRO A 140 -16.10 3.63 -9.63
N TYR A 141 -16.01 2.78 -8.60
CA TYR A 141 -14.75 2.26 -8.06
C TYR A 141 -14.77 0.75 -7.89
N PHE A 142 -13.71 0.07 -8.34
CA PHE A 142 -13.41 -1.29 -7.91
C PHE A 142 -12.98 -1.29 -6.44
N GLN A 143 -13.66 -2.08 -5.64
CA GLN A 143 -13.32 -2.30 -4.23
C GLN A 143 -12.46 -3.57 -4.10
N VAL A 144 -11.24 -3.39 -3.60
CA VAL A 144 -10.25 -4.46 -3.48
C VAL A 144 -9.79 -4.58 -2.03
N LYS A 145 -10.16 -5.69 -1.38
CA LYS A 145 -9.64 -6.09 -0.07
C LYS A 145 -8.24 -6.66 -0.21
N VAL A 146 -7.37 -6.28 0.71
CA VAL A 146 -5.99 -6.77 0.78
C VAL A 146 -5.69 -7.26 2.19
N THR A 147 -5.02 -8.42 2.27
CA THR A 147 -4.48 -9.00 3.49
C THR A 147 -3.05 -9.46 3.24
N PHE A 148 -2.28 -9.68 4.31
CA PHE A 148 -0.88 -10.08 4.21
C PHE A 148 -0.65 -11.46 4.84
N ASP A 149 0.27 -12.22 4.26
CA ASP A 149 0.74 -13.47 4.88
C ASP A 149 1.53 -13.17 6.17
N GLU A 150 1.46 -14.05 7.17
CA GLU A 150 2.29 -13.96 8.39
C GLU A 150 3.79 -13.94 8.04
N GLU A 151 4.20 -14.73 7.05
CA GLU A 151 5.54 -14.69 6.49
C GLU A 151 5.67 -13.59 5.43
N GLY A 152 6.35 -12.50 5.78
CA GLY A 152 6.62 -11.37 4.88
C GLY A 152 5.63 -10.21 4.95
N GLY A 153 4.49 -10.37 5.64
CA GLY A 153 3.56 -9.27 5.96
C GLY A 153 4.02 -8.37 7.11
N GLY A 154 5.08 -8.74 7.82
CA GLY A 154 5.62 -7.95 8.93
C GLY A 154 4.67 -7.90 10.13
N GLN A 155 4.55 -6.73 10.78
CA GLN A 155 3.63 -6.56 11.92
C GLN A 155 2.17 -6.35 11.47
N ASP A 156 1.93 -6.25 10.17
CA ASP A 156 0.65 -5.87 9.59
C ASP A 156 -0.16 -7.11 9.14
N TYR A 157 0.24 -8.34 9.53
CA TYR A 157 -0.49 -9.57 9.15
C TYR A 157 -1.90 -9.64 9.75
N GLU A 158 -2.15 -8.94 10.86
CA GLU A 158 -3.47 -8.83 11.48
C GLU A 158 -4.29 -7.66 10.91
N ASP A 159 -3.67 -6.82 10.08
CA ASP A 159 -4.30 -5.61 9.58
C ASP A 159 -5.10 -5.91 8.31
N GLU A 160 -6.29 -5.33 8.23
CA GLU A 160 -7.13 -5.41 7.04
C GLU A 160 -7.01 -4.12 6.25
N PHE A 161 -6.86 -4.24 4.93
CA PHE A 161 -6.79 -3.10 4.01
C PHE A 161 -7.88 -3.17 2.95
N MET A 162 -8.34 -1.99 2.55
CA MET A 162 -9.27 -1.81 1.44
C MET A 162 -8.77 -0.70 0.52
N TYR A 163 -8.84 -0.91 -0.79
CA TYR A 163 -8.43 0.05 -1.80
C TYR A 163 -9.56 0.25 -2.80
N TRP A 164 -9.79 1.50 -3.21
CA TRP A 164 -10.77 1.84 -4.24
C TRP A 164 -10.08 2.44 -5.46
N PHE A 165 -10.13 1.69 -6.56
CA PHE A 165 -9.55 2.08 -7.83
C PHE A 165 -10.65 2.53 -8.79
N HIS A 166 -10.55 3.75 -9.33
CA HIS A 166 -11.50 4.27 -10.28
C HIS A 166 -11.59 3.33 -11.49
N THR A 167 -12.79 2.90 -11.89
CA THR A 167 -12.95 1.81 -12.89
C THR A 167 -12.45 2.20 -14.28
N GLU A 168 -12.58 3.48 -14.65
CA GLU A 168 -12.11 3.98 -15.95
C GLU A 168 -10.62 4.36 -15.99
N THR A 169 -10.11 5.06 -14.96
CA THR A 169 -8.73 5.57 -14.97
C THR A 169 -7.73 4.67 -14.25
N ALA A 170 -8.20 3.61 -13.58
CA ALA A 170 -7.42 2.74 -12.70
C ALA A 170 -6.67 3.49 -11.58
N LYS A 171 -7.11 4.72 -11.26
CA LYS A 171 -6.43 5.55 -10.28
C LYS A 171 -6.87 5.17 -8.86
N LEU A 172 -5.94 5.14 -7.92
CA LEU A 172 -6.24 4.91 -6.52
C LEU A 172 -6.68 6.24 -5.91
N ASP A 173 -7.94 6.39 -5.54
CA ASP A 173 -8.48 7.62 -4.95
C ASP A 173 -8.79 7.47 -3.45
N TYR A 174 -9.07 6.24 -3.00
CA TYR A 174 -9.38 5.98 -1.60
C TYR A 174 -8.66 4.72 -1.11
N LEU A 175 -8.27 4.73 0.16
CA LEU A 175 -7.85 3.53 0.87
C LEU A 175 -8.30 3.56 2.32
N ALA A 176 -8.49 2.39 2.90
CA ALA A 176 -8.80 2.22 4.29
C ALA A 176 -7.94 1.11 4.90
N TYR A 177 -7.71 1.21 6.19
CA TYR A 177 -7.07 0.13 6.92
C TYR A 177 -7.45 0.13 8.39
N LEU A 178 -7.59 -1.07 8.93
CA LEU A 178 -7.68 -1.35 10.36
C LEU A 178 -6.31 -1.83 10.81
N TYR A 179 -5.71 -1.13 11.77
CA TYR A 179 -4.45 -1.54 12.37
C TYR A 179 -4.62 -1.89 13.85
N HIS A 180 -3.82 -2.84 14.34
CA HIS A 180 -3.91 -3.33 15.72
C HIS A 180 -2.80 -2.82 16.66
N VAL A 181 -1.84 -2.05 16.14
CA VAL A 181 -0.75 -1.51 16.96
C VAL A 181 -1.25 -0.50 18.00
N ASN A 182 -0.79 -0.64 19.26
CA ASN A 182 -1.26 0.09 20.45
C ASN A 182 -2.73 -0.21 20.81
N GLU A 183 -3.60 0.81 20.82
CA GLU A 183 -5.06 0.66 21.01
C GLU A 183 -5.78 0.34 19.69
N GLY A 184 -5.03 0.20 18.60
CA GLY A 184 -5.54 0.02 17.25
C GLY A 184 -6.12 1.30 16.64
N GLY A 185 -6.75 1.15 15.48
CA GLY A 185 -7.45 2.25 14.82
C GLY A 185 -7.88 1.93 13.40
N ILE A 186 -8.94 2.60 12.96
CA ILE A 186 -9.35 2.61 11.55
C ILE A 186 -8.96 3.95 10.93
N ARG A 187 -8.40 3.89 9.72
CA ARG A 187 -8.16 5.07 8.88
C ARG A 187 -8.87 4.94 7.56
N PHE A 188 -9.40 6.06 7.08
CA PHE A 188 -9.88 6.22 5.72
C PHE A 188 -9.13 7.38 5.11
N ARG A 189 -8.52 7.20 3.95
CA ARG A 189 -7.79 8.24 3.25
C ARG A 189 -8.42 8.55 1.92
N VAL A 190 -8.48 9.84 1.62
CA VAL A 190 -9.06 10.41 0.40
C VAL A 190 -7.96 11.19 -0.30
N VAL A 191 -7.71 10.89 -1.58
CA VAL A 191 -6.72 11.64 -2.36
C VAL A 191 -7.17 13.10 -2.50
N THR A 192 -6.30 14.03 -2.13
CA THR A 192 -6.57 15.48 -2.23
C THR A 192 -5.76 16.16 -3.31
N ASN A 193 -4.59 15.63 -3.63
CA ASN A 193 -3.70 16.14 -4.67
C ASN A 193 -2.87 15.00 -5.28
N ARG A 194 -2.38 15.23 -6.50
CA ARG A 194 -1.52 14.27 -7.20
C ARG A 194 -0.26 14.97 -7.73
N HIS A 195 0.89 14.38 -7.46
CA HIS A 195 2.17 14.81 -8.01
C HIS A 195 2.50 13.94 -9.22
N LEU A 196 2.75 14.56 -10.37
CA LEU A 196 3.26 13.86 -11.54
C LEU A 196 4.73 14.23 -11.74
N ALA A 197 5.63 13.30 -11.37
CA ALA A 197 7.07 13.47 -11.49
C ALA A 197 7.61 12.52 -12.56
N ALA A 198 7.88 13.05 -13.75
CA ALA A 198 8.47 12.31 -14.88
C ALA A 198 7.78 10.97 -15.24
N GLY A 199 6.45 10.91 -15.07
CA GLY A 199 5.63 9.73 -15.35
C GLY A 199 5.17 8.96 -14.11
N LEU A 200 5.81 9.21 -12.96
CA LEU A 200 5.42 8.65 -11.67
C LEU A 200 4.31 9.49 -11.04
N LEU A 201 3.20 8.87 -10.67
CA LEU A 201 2.05 9.52 -10.03
C LEU A 201 2.04 9.18 -8.55
N LEU A 202 2.21 10.20 -7.71
CA LEU A 202 2.15 10.08 -6.25
C LEU A 202 0.94 10.86 -5.74
N ASN A 203 0.37 10.44 -4.62
CA ASN A 203 -0.85 11.03 -4.08
C ASN A 203 -0.61 11.65 -2.70
N ASP A 204 -1.20 12.82 -2.48
CA ASP A 204 -1.44 13.37 -1.16
C ASP A 204 -2.82 12.92 -0.66
N TYR A 205 -3.00 12.84 0.65
CA TYR A 205 -4.23 12.35 1.24
C TYR A 205 -4.71 13.21 2.41
N ASP A 206 -6.01 13.42 2.49
CA ASP A 206 -6.66 13.64 3.77
C ASP A 206 -6.79 12.30 4.50
N ASN A 207 -6.52 12.28 5.80
CA ASN A 207 -6.56 11.09 6.63
C ASN A 207 -7.62 11.24 7.72
N TYR A 208 -8.65 10.40 7.63
CA TYR A 208 -9.81 10.38 8.51
C TYR A 208 -9.75 9.21 9.48
N LYS A 209 -10.51 9.31 10.58
CA LYS A 209 -10.73 8.23 11.54
C LYS A 209 -12.23 8.01 11.81
N VAL A 210 -12.54 6.82 12.32
CA VAL A 210 -13.79 6.48 12.96
C VAL A 210 -13.49 5.93 14.36
N GLU A 211 -14.34 6.28 15.33
CA GLU A 211 -14.15 5.89 16.74
C GLU A 211 -14.54 4.43 17.00
N ASP A 212 -15.58 3.93 16.32
CA ASP A 212 -15.99 2.53 16.45
C ASP A 212 -15.10 1.62 15.60
N LEU A 213 -14.21 0.87 16.26
CA LEU A 213 -13.29 -0.07 15.62
C LEU A 213 -13.99 -1.31 15.06
N ASN A 214 -15.27 -1.52 15.33
CA ASN A 214 -16.07 -2.57 14.69
C ASN A 214 -16.67 -2.12 13.35
N THR A 215 -16.44 -0.86 12.94
CA THR A 215 -16.92 -0.33 11.67
C THR A 215 -16.27 -1.10 10.52
N PRO A 216 -17.05 -1.78 9.66
CA PRO A 216 -16.50 -2.45 8.48
C PRO A 216 -15.85 -1.44 7.53
N LEU A 217 -14.68 -1.78 6.98
CA LEU A 217 -13.92 -0.86 6.11
C LEU A 217 -14.69 -0.46 4.84
N ASP A 218 -15.54 -1.35 4.34
CA ASP A 218 -16.38 -1.15 3.16
C ASP A 218 -17.48 -0.08 3.37
N GLN A 219 -17.82 0.27 4.61
CA GLN A 219 -18.80 1.31 4.94
C GLN A 219 -18.19 2.72 4.97
N LEU A 220 -16.86 2.84 5.03
CA LEU A 220 -16.18 4.11 5.22
C LEU A 220 -16.43 5.13 4.09
N PRO A 221 -16.48 4.77 2.80
CA PRO A 221 -16.82 5.72 1.74
C PRO A 221 -18.19 6.37 1.95
N GLN A 222 -19.21 5.60 2.30
CA GLN A 222 -20.55 6.13 2.55
C GLN A 222 -20.58 7.03 3.81
N MET A 223 -19.82 6.67 4.85
CA MET A 223 -19.69 7.50 6.05
C MET A 223 -18.96 8.82 5.75
N TYR A 224 -17.96 8.79 4.87
CA TYR A 224 -17.25 9.98 4.41
C TYR A 224 -18.19 10.95 3.69
N GLU A 225 -18.98 10.49 2.71
CA GLU A 225 -19.97 11.31 1.99
C GLU A 225 -21.02 11.92 2.94
N GLN A 226 -21.34 11.24 4.04
CA GLN A 226 -22.27 11.69 5.07
C GLN A 226 -21.64 12.64 6.10
N GLY A 227 -20.34 12.95 5.99
CA GLY A 227 -19.61 13.78 6.94
C GLY A 227 -19.48 13.16 8.33
N LYS A 228 -19.52 11.82 8.43
CA LYS A 228 -19.46 11.07 9.70
C LYS A 228 -18.05 10.70 10.14
N LEU A 229 -17.05 10.90 9.28
CA LEU A 229 -15.65 10.65 9.62
C LEU A 229 -14.99 11.93 10.12
N GLU A 230 -14.12 11.80 11.13
CA GLU A 230 -13.34 12.93 11.65
C GLU A 230 -12.02 13.04 10.89
N LYS A 231 -11.73 14.20 10.28
CA LYS A 231 -10.42 14.47 9.67
C LYS A 231 -9.36 14.57 10.77
N LEU A 232 -8.40 13.66 10.77
CA LEU A 232 -7.35 13.57 11.77
C LEU A 232 -6.09 14.33 11.35
N SER A 233 -5.71 14.23 10.08
CA SER A 233 -4.47 14.80 9.56
C SER A 233 -4.47 14.91 8.04
N GLU A 234 -3.45 15.59 7.52
CA GLU A 234 -3.11 15.64 6.10
C GLU A 234 -1.79 14.87 5.88
N ILE A 235 -1.69 14.20 4.74
CA ILE A 235 -0.53 13.44 4.30
C ILE A 235 -0.08 14.06 2.98
N ASP A 236 0.81 15.02 3.11
CA ASP A 236 1.29 15.80 1.96
C ASP A 236 2.76 15.53 1.70
N LEU A 237 3.07 15.13 0.47
CA LEU A 237 4.43 15.08 -0.05
C LEU A 237 4.82 16.47 -0.56
N LYS A 238 6.00 16.95 -0.18
CA LYS A 238 6.56 18.22 -0.65
C LYS A 238 7.87 17.98 -1.38
N ASN A 239 8.27 18.92 -2.23
CA ASN A 239 9.55 18.89 -2.96
C ASN A 239 9.82 17.55 -3.67
N VAL A 240 8.78 16.99 -4.29
CA VAL A 240 8.85 15.71 -5.00
C VAL A 240 9.75 15.83 -6.22
N VAL A 241 10.79 15.00 -6.30
CA VAL A 241 11.74 14.94 -7.42
C VAL A 241 12.02 13.50 -7.80
N LEU A 242 11.88 13.18 -9.08
CA LEU A 242 12.39 11.94 -9.66
C LEU A 242 13.71 12.24 -10.38
N LYS A 243 14.79 11.52 -10.05
CA LYS A 243 16.13 11.69 -10.64
C LYS A 243 16.46 10.60 -11.66
#